data_AF-A0A1M5F6L7-F1
#
_entry.id   AF-A0A1M5F6L7-F1
#
_cell.length_a   1.000
_cell.length_b   1.000
_cell.length_c   1.000
_cell.angle_alpha   90.00
_cell.angle_beta   90.00
_cell.angle_gamma   90.00
#
_symmetry.space_group_name_H-M   'P 1'
#
loop_
_entity.id
_entity.type
_entity.pdbx_description
1 polymer ?
#
loop_
_entity_poly.entity_id
_entity_poly.type
_entity_poly.pdbx_seq_one_letter_code
_entity_poly.pdbx_strand_id
1 'polypeptide(L)'
;MKQTVLAIGFVLIGLSACAQQLAFPTAEGHGKYTVGGRGGDVYEVTNIKDSGEGSLRSAIEAKGPRTVVFKVSGTIKLESDLRIENPNITIAGQTAPGDGITLRGRPLLIDADEVIIRYIRVRLGDESGDETDAISSRYTNNLILDHVSASWSIDETMSIYHGKNVTVQWCIISESLYKSNHQKGNHGFGGIWGSDYSTYHHNLIANHSNRNPRFASGCGNVDYRNNVIYNWGYESAYGGEVAQVGNTKFNFSNINMVANYYKAGPATVPGEIRHRIVAPWSRNKTDDYGKWYVSGNVVEGNQWVSENNWLGGVQPQDGSEYIKGFKLEQPWQALAIQQQLPEEAYALVLKNAGTTLPKRDAVDLRIINEVKNGAATFEGSTYKKDHKIADLSKTSGIIDSQNDVGGWPELKSLPAPIDTDHDGMPDVWEKENNLDYNNATDRNTMTSDGYTMLEKYLNSIE
;
A
#
# COMPACT_ATOMS: atom_id res chain seq x y z
N MET A 1 17.45 -72.59 26.38
CA MET A 1 16.70 -71.31 26.36
C MET A 1 16.96 -70.63 25.02
N LYS A 2 15.96 -70.60 24.12
CA LYS A 2 16.05 -69.88 22.84
C LYS A 2 15.62 -68.43 23.11
N GLN A 3 16.52 -67.47 22.93
CA GLN A 3 16.20 -66.04 23.05
C GLN A 3 15.63 -65.56 21.71
N THR A 4 14.35 -65.21 21.71
CA THR A 4 13.67 -64.54 20.61
C THR A 4 13.97 -63.04 20.71
N VAL A 5 14.71 -62.49 19.75
CA VAL A 5 14.93 -61.04 19.64
C VAL A 5 13.74 -60.46 18.89
N LEU A 6 12.93 -59.66 19.59
CA LEU A 6 11.81 -58.91 19.03
C LEU A 6 12.34 -57.60 18.44
N ALA A 7 12.36 -57.47 17.12
CA ALA A 7 12.70 -56.23 16.44
C ALA A 7 11.45 -55.31 16.44
N ILE A 8 11.50 -54.23 17.21
CA ILE A 8 10.49 -53.17 17.20
C ILE A 8 10.87 -52.20 16.07
N GLY A 9 10.13 -52.26 14.96
CA GLY A 9 10.25 -51.29 13.88
C GLY A 9 9.59 -49.97 14.27
N PHE A 10 10.38 -48.91 14.39
CA PHE A 10 9.87 -47.54 14.46
C PHE A 10 9.38 -47.13 13.07
N VAL A 11 8.06 -47.02 12.91
CA VAL A 11 7.46 -46.36 11.73
C VAL A 11 7.58 -44.86 11.95
N LEU A 12 8.56 -44.24 11.28
CA LEU A 12 8.63 -42.79 11.13
C LEU A 12 7.50 -42.34 10.20
N ILE A 13 6.38 -41.92 10.78
CA ILE A 13 5.34 -41.20 10.06
C ILE A 13 5.90 -39.79 9.80
N GLY A 14 6.42 -39.57 8.60
CA GLY A 14 6.80 -38.24 8.13
C GLY A 14 5.55 -37.38 7.98
N LEU A 15 5.20 -36.62 9.01
CA LEU A 15 4.27 -35.51 8.90
C LEU A 15 4.92 -34.46 8.00
N SER A 16 4.54 -34.44 6.72
CA SER A 16 4.86 -33.32 5.84
C SER A 16 4.07 -32.11 6.34
N ALA A 17 4.72 -31.26 7.12
CA ALA A 17 4.20 -29.95 7.43
C ALA A 17 4.21 -29.13 6.12
N CYS A 18 3.07 -29.03 5.44
CA CYS A 18 2.91 -28.05 4.38
C CYS A 18 2.96 -26.66 5.03
N ALA A 19 4.00 -25.88 4.71
CA ALA A 19 4.03 -24.47 5.05
C ALA A 19 2.84 -23.76 4.37
N GLN A 20 2.27 -22.75 5.03
CA GLN A 20 1.17 -21.98 4.46
C GLN A 20 1.63 -21.29 3.15
N GLN A 21 0.82 -21.38 2.10
CA GLN A 21 1.15 -20.83 0.79
C GLN A 21 1.17 -19.30 0.82
N LEU A 22 2.22 -18.68 0.27
CA LEU A 22 2.27 -17.23 0.10
C LEU A 22 1.21 -16.75 -0.89
N ALA A 23 0.77 -15.51 -0.77
CA ALA A 23 -0.14 -14.86 -1.72
C ALA A 23 0.45 -14.83 -3.13
N PHE A 24 1.75 -14.54 -3.22
CA PHE A 24 2.58 -14.60 -4.41
C PHE A 24 4.06 -14.68 -3.96
N PRO A 25 5.02 -15.07 -4.82
CA PRO A 25 6.40 -15.36 -4.40
C PRO A 25 7.12 -14.23 -3.66
N THR A 26 6.80 -12.97 -3.98
CA THR A 26 7.38 -11.77 -3.37
C THR A 26 6.51 -11.13 -2.28
N ALA A 27 5.47 -11.83 -1.81
CA ALA A 27 4.61 -11.34 -0.74
C ALA A 27 5.33 -11.42 0.61
N GLU A 28 5.42 -10.29 1.31
CA GLU A 28 6.07 -10.19 2.62
C GLU A 28 5.13 -9.60 3.67
N GLY A 29 5.60 -9.56 4.93
CA GLY A 29 4.83 -9.00 6.04
C GLY A 29 3.65 -9.86 6.48
N HIS A 30 2.68 -9.24 7.16
CA HIS A 30 1.59 -9.96 7.81
C HIS A 30 0.42 -10.34 6.89
N GLY A 31 0.25 -9.66 5.75
CA GLY A 31 -0.69 -10.04 4.69
C GLY A 31 -0.15 -11.10 3.72
N LYS A 32 1.07 -11.61 3.91
CA LYS A 32 1.73 -12.48 2.92
C LYS A 32 1.07 -13.82 2.66
N TYR A 33 0.15 -14.25 3.51
CA TYR A 33 -0.59 -15.50 3.37
C TYR A 33 -2.05 -15.30 2.95
N THR A 34 -2.43 -14.08 2.55
CA THR A 34 -3.73 -13.83 1.94
C THR A 34 -3.93 -14.76 0.73
N VAL A 35 -5.10 -15.40 0.68
CA VAL A 35 -5.45 -16.40 -0.34
C VAL A 35 -5.94 -15.72 -1.63
N GLY A 36 -6.67 -14.61 -1.50
CA GLY A 36 -7.26 -13.94 -2.65
C GLY A 36 -8.21 -14.85 -3.43
N GLY A 37 -8.15 -14.80 -4.76
CA GLY A 37 -8.97 -15.57 -5.68
C GLY A 37 -8.47 -16.97 -6.03
N ARG A 38 -7.46 -17.50 -5.33
CA ARG A 38 -6.85 -18.81 -5.63
C ARG A 38 -7.89 -19.93 -5.72
N GLY A 39 -7.79 -20.76 -6.76
CA GLY A 39 -8.68 -21.89 -6.98
C GLY A 39 -10.10 -21.49 -7.43
N GLY A 40 -10.33 -20.20 -7.69
CA GLY A 40 -11.62 -19.64 -8.03
C GLY A 40 -11.93 -19.54 -9.52
N ASP A 41 -12.93 -18.72 -9.82
CA ASP A 41 -13.31 -18.34 -11.18
C ASP A 41 -12.46 -17.18 -11.70
N VAL A 42 -12.44 -17.00 -13.01
CA VAL A 42 -11.76 -15.89 -13.67
C VAL A 42 -12.79 -14.93 -14.25
N TYR A 43 -12.56 -13.65 -14.01
CA TYR A 43 -13.39 -12.57 -14.54
C TYR A 43 -12.52 -11.65 -15.39
N GLU A 44 -12.79 -11.64 -16.68
CA GLU A 44 -12.10 -10.80 -17.64
C GLU A 44 -12.75 -9.42 -17.73
N VAL A 45 -11.96 -8.37 -17.46
CA VAL A 45 -12.36 -6.99 -17.72
C VAL A 45 -12.07 -6.67 -19.19
N THR A 46 -13.13 -6.52 -19.98
CA THR A 46 -13.07 -6.34 -21.45
C THR A 46 -13.45 -4.93 -21.91
N ASN A 47 -13.86 -4.06 -20.98
CA ASN A 47 -14.14 -2.66 -21.28
C ASN A 47 -13.87 -1.74 -20.08
N ILE A 48 -13.79 -0.44 -20.36
CA ILE A 48 -13.47 0.62 -19.38
C ILE A 48 -14.72 1.38 -18.87
N LYS A 49 -15.91 0.81 -19.07
CA LYS A 49 -17.14 1.39 -18.51
C LYS A 49 -17.18 1.13 -17.01
N ASP A 50 -17.89 1.99 -16.28
CA ASP A 50 -18.08 1.82 -14.83
C ASP A 50 -18.77 0.50 -14.49
N SER A 51 -19.83 0.14 -15.22
CA SER A 51 -20.70 -1.00 -14.90
C SER A 51 -21.16 -1.78 -16.15
N GLY A 52 -21.81 -2.92 -15.91
CA GLY A 52 -22.29 -3.84 -16.94
C GLY A 52 -21.33 -4.99 -17.21
N GLU A 53 -21.74 -5.89 -18.10
CA GLU A 53 -20.94 -7.07 -18.48
C GLU A 53 -19.53 -6.68 -18.95
N GLY A 54 -18.51 -7.41 -18.48
CA GLY A 54 -17.11 -7.17 -18.81
C GLY A 54 -16.49 -5.94 -18.14
N SER A 55 -17.20 -5.25 -17.24
CA SER A 55 -16.65 -4.14 -16.44
C SER A 55 -15.92 -4.65 -15.20
N LEU A 56 -14.98 -3.85 -14.69
CA LEU A 56 -14.32 -4.14 -13.41
C LEU A 56 -15.33 -4.23 -12.25
N ARG A 57 -16.35 -3.38 -12.22
CA ARG A 57 -17.39 -3.43 -11.18
C ARG A 57 -18.12 -4.75 -11.18
N SER A 58 -18.49 -5.28 -12.35
CA SER A 58 -19.15 -6.60 -12.42
C SER A 58 -18.29 -7.73 -11.85
N ALA A 59 -16.97 -7.69 -12.08
CA ALA A 59 -16.02 -8.66 -11.56
C ALA A 59 -15.83 -8.52 -10.03
N ILE A 60 -15.81 -7.29 -9.51
CA ILE A 60 -15.70 -7.00 -8.09
C ILE A 60 -16.98 -7.40 -7.33
N GLU A 61 -18.16 -7.15 -7.89
CA GLU A 61 -19.44 -7.45 -7.25
C GLU A 61 -19.82 -8.93 -7.33
N ALA A 62 -19.14 -9.71 -8.18
CA ALA A 62 -19.33 -11.14 -8.26
C ALA A 62 -19.05 -11.85 -6.93
N LYS A 63 -19.69 -13.02 -6.75
CA LYS A 63 -19.57 -13.84 -5.54
C LYS A 63 -18.64 -15.02 -5.76
N GLY A 64 -18.09 -15.52 -4.66
CA GLY A 64 -17.16 -16.65 -4.66
C GLY A 64 -15.70 -16.22 -4.89
N PRO A 65 -14.75 -17.16 -4.67
CA PRO A 65 -13.34 -16.93 -4.97
C PRO A 65 -13.16 -16.57 -6.44
N ARG A 66 -12.47 -15.46 -6.72
CA ARG A 66 -12.32 -14.97 -8.08
C ARG A 66 -11.03 -14.20 -8.33
N THR A 67 -10.47 -14.39 -9.52
CA THR A 67 -9.33 -13.63 -10.00
C THR A 67 -9.77 -12.75 -11.16
N VAL A 68 -9.55 -11.45 -11.02
CA VAL A 68 -9.87 -10.45 -12.03
C VAL A 68 -8.64 -10.21 -12.89
N VAL A 69 -8.77 -10.45 -14.19
CA VAL A 69 -7.74 -10.20 -15.22
C VAL A 69 -8.24 -9.16 -16.21
N PHE A 70 -7.34 -8.49 -16.92
CA PHE A 70 -7.67 -7.36 -17.79
C PHE A 70 -7.32 -7.66 -19.25
N LYS A 71 -8.30 -7.50 -20.14
CA LYS A 71 -8.12 -7.55 -21.61
C LYS A 71 -8.05 -6.16 -22.24
N VAL A 72 -8.14 -5.11 -21.43
CA VAL A 72 -8.04 -3.70 -21.85
C VAL A 72 -7.19 -2.91 -20.87
N SER A 73 -6.63 -1.80 -21.34
CA SER A 73 -6.10 -0.73 -20.50
C SER A 73 -6.91 0.54 -20.67
N GLY A 74 -6.85 1.43 -19.68
CA GLY A 74 -7.53 2.71 -19.74
C GLY A 74 -7.85 3.30 -18.38
N THR A 75 -8.47 4.48 -18.41
CA THR A 75 -9.04 5.11 -17.22
C THR A 75 -10.52 4.73 -17.12
N ILE A 76 -10.89 4.04 -16.04
CA ILE A 76 -12.29 3.76 -15.68
C ILE A 76 -12.78 4.93 -14.85
N LYS A 77 -13.67 5.74 -15.43
CA LYS A 77 -14.36 6.80 -14.70
C LYS A 77 -15.50 6.17 -13.92
N LEU A 78 -15.39 6.18 -12.60
CA LEU A 78 -16.38 5.58 -11.72
C LEU A 78 -17.59 6.51 -11.54
N GLU A 79 -18.78 5.94 -11.60
CA GLU A 79 -20.04 6.68 -11.40
C GLU A 79 -20.50 6.67 -9.93
N SER A 80 -20.10 5.63 -9.19
CA SER A 80 -20.28 5.48 -7.74
C SER A 80 -19.05 4.81 -7.12
N ASP A 81 -18.99 4.78 -5.80
CA ASP A 81 -17.93 4.08 -5.05
C ASP A 81 -17.74 2.65 -5.58
N LEU A 82 -16.50 2.24 -5.81
CA LEU A 82 -16.18 0.88 -6.20
C LEU A 82 -15.87 0.09 -4.94
N ARG A 83 -16.79 -0.78 -4.51
CA ARG A 83 -16.72 -1.45 -3.22
C ARG A 83 -16.50 -2.95 -3.38
N ILE A 84 -15.47 -3.47 -2.75
CA ILE A 84 -15.21 -4.91 -2.61
C ILE A 84 -15.91 -5.41 -1.35
N GLU A 85 -17.12 -5.96 -1.51
CA GLU A 85 -17.91 -6.52 -0.39
C GLU A 85 -17.84 -8.06 -0.31
N ASN A 86 -17.50 -8.73 -1.41
CA ASN A 86 -17.38 -10.18 -1.45
C ASN A 86 -15.90 -10.59 -1.29
N PRO A 87 -15.58 -11.49 -0.34
CA PRO A 87 -14.20 -11.89 -0.02
C PRO A 87 -13.58 -12.76 -1.11
N ASN A 88 -12.31 -13.14 -0.90
CA ASN A 88 -11.55 -14.05 -1.76
C ASN A 88 -11.41 -13.52 -3.20
N ILE A 89 -10.75 -12.38 -3.34
CA ILE A 89 -10.54 -11.74 -4.65
C ILE A 89 -9.08 -11.38 -4.86
N THR A 90 -8.58 -11.69 -6.06
CA THR A 90 -7.32 -11.17 -6.59
C THR A 90 -7.64 -10.20 -7.73
N ILE A 91 -7.21 -8.94 -7.64
CA ILE A 91 -7.20 -8.00 -8.77
C ILE A 91 -5.78 -7.97 -9.34
N ALA A 92 -5.60 -8.59 -10.50
CA ALA A 92 -4.30 -8.78 -11.14
C ALA A 92 -4.05 -7.74 -12.24
N GLY A 93 -3.79 -6.49 -11.84
CA GLY A 93 -3.60 -5.37 -12.77
C GLY A 93 -2.43 -5.54 -13.75
N GLN A 94 -1.45 -6.39 -13.43
CA GLN A 94 -0.31 -6.69 -14.31
C GLN A 94 -0.72 -7.38 -15.62
N THR A 95 -1.93 -7.93 -15.69
CA THR A 95 -2.46 -8.57 -16.92
C THR A 95 -2.93 -7.58 -17.98
N ALA A 96 -3.15 -6.31 -17.61
CA ALA A 96 -3.69 -5.31 -18.53
C ALA A 96 -2.75 -5.07 -19.73
N PRO A 97 -3.23 -5.06 -20.98
CA PRO A 97 -2.37 -4.84 -22.14
C PRO A 97 -2.12 -3.35 -22.38
N GLY A 98 -0.87 -2.93 -22.61
CA GLY A 98 -0.56 -1.53 -22.88
C GLY A 98 -0.18 -0.75 -21.63
N ASP A 99 -0.97 0.26 -21.24
CA ASP A 99 -0.57 1.24 -20.21
C ASP A 99 -1.12 0.97 -18.80
N GLY A 100 -1.95 -0.07 -18.63
CA GLY A 100 -2.56 -0.46 -17.37
C GLY A 100 -3.90 0.22 -17.06
N ILE A 101 -4.35 0.08 -15.82
CA ILE A 101 -5.68 0.51 -15.35
C ILE A 101 -5.55 1.66 -14.36
N THR A 102 -6.37 2.70 -14.55
CA THR A 102 -6.57 3.77 -13.57
C THR A 102 -8.04 3.91 -13.22
N LEU A 103 -8.35 3.99 -11.93
CA LEU A 103 -9.66 4.37 -11.41
C LEU A 103 -9.68 5.89 -11.18
N ARG A 104 -10.79 6.54 -11.57
CA ARG A 104 -11.00 7.98 -11.47
C ARG A 104 -12.35 8.32 -10.85
N GLY A 105 -12.40 9.40 -10.08
CA GLY A 105 -13.61 10.12 -9.71
C GLY A 105 -14.32 9.58 -8.47
N ARG A 106 -14.16 8.31 -8.11
CA ARG A 106 -14.76 7.71 -6.91
C ARG A 106 -13.75 6.81 -6.19
N PRO A 107 -13.91 6.57 -4.89
CA PRO A 107 -12.96 5.79 -4.11
C PRO A 107 -13.04 4.28 -4.41
N LEU A 108 -11.94 3.58 -4.13
CA LEU A 108 -11.91 2.13 -3.98
C LEU A 108 -12.04 1.78 -2.48
N LEU A 109 -13.14 1.12 -2.14
CA LEU A 109 -13.47 0.68 -0.79
C LEU A 109 -13.28 -0.83 -0.67
N ILE A 110 -12.52 -1.26 0.33
CA ILE A 110 -12.23 -2.67 0.59
C ILE A 110 -12.85 -3.04 1.93
N ASP A 111 -14.00 -3.73 1.87
CA ASP A 111 -14.83 -4.11 3.03
C ASP A 111 -14.99 -5.63 3.14
N ALA A 112 -14.05 -6.38 2.57
CA ALA A 112 -14.04 -7.83 2.59
C ALA A 112 -12.66 -8.37 2.98
N ASP A 113 -12.67 -9.60 3.48
CA ASP A 113 -11.47 -10.36 3.84
C ASP A 113 -10.88 -11.09 2.63
N GLU A 114 -9.62 -11.54 2.74
CA GLU A 114 -8.92 -12.30 1.70
C GLU A 114 -8.82 -11.56 0.36
N VAL A 115 -8.23 -10.36 0.40
CA VAL A 115 -8.14 -9.46 -0.76
C VAL A 115 -6.69 -9.23 -1.17
N ILE A 116 -6.38 -9.51 -2.43
CA ILE A 116 -5.11 -9.20 -3.08
C ILE A 116 -5.38 -8.16 -4.17
N ILE A 117 -4.68 -7.03 -4.15
CA ILE A 117 -4.74 -6.04 -5.24
C ILE A 117 -3.34 -5.69 -5.67
N ARG A 118 -3.08 -5.85 -6.98
CA ARG A 118 -1.77 -5.56 -7.55
C ARG A 118 -1.87 -4.71 -8.81
N TYR A 119 -0.89 -3.81 -8.99
CA TYR A 119 -0.64 -3.11 -10.25
C TYR A 119 -1.84 -2.36 -10.86
N ILE A 120 -2.62 -1.68 -10.02
CA ILE A 120 -3.64 -0.72 -10.47
C ILE A 120 -3.37 0.66 -9.88
N ARG A 121 -3.94 1.68 -10.52
CA ARG A 121 -3.89 3.06 -10.02
C ARG A 121 -5.25 3.52 -9.57
N VAL A 122 -5.28 4.32 -8.50
CA VAL A 122 -6.46 5.05 -8.05
C VAL A 122 -6.11 6.52 -7.95
N ARG A 123 -6.59 7.30 -8.91
CA ARG A 123 -6.37 8.74 -8.99
C ARG A 123 -7.71 9.42 -8.82
N LEU A 124 -8.07 9.73 -7.57
CA LEU A 124 -9.45 10.11 -7.21
C LEU A 124 -9.87 11.41 -7.91
N GLY A 125 -9.10 12.49 -7.69
CA GLY A 125 -9.41 13.84 -8.17
C GLY A 125 -10.64 14.45 -7.49
N ASP A 126 -10.87 15.73 -7.75
CA ASP A 126 -11.91 16.53 -7.08
C ASP A 126 -13.24 16.62 -7.85
N GLU A 127 -13.39 15.89 -8.96
CA GLU A 127 -14.55 16.03 -9.85
C GLU A 127 -15.87 15.52 -9.27
N SER A 128 -15.85 14.63 -8.27
CA SER A 128 -17.07 14.12 -7.63
C SER A 128 -17.76 15.16 -6.74
N GLY A 129 -17.01 16.16 -6.26
CA GLY A 129 -17.47 17.09 -5.23
C GLY A 129 -17.44 16.50 -3.80
N ASP A 130 -17.07 15.24 -3.63
CA ASP A 130 -17.08 14.56 -2.32
C ASP A 130 -15.75 14.70 -1.56
N GLU A 131 -15.79 14.48 -0.25
CA GLU A 131 -14.63 14.48 0.65
C GLU A 131 -14.22 13.06 1.06
N THR A 132 -13.71 12.28 0.11
CA THR A 132 -13.36 10.87 0.35
C THR A 132 -11.87 10.60 0.21
N ASP A 133 -11.48 9.43 0.72
CA ASP A 133 -10.18 8.84 0.44
C ASP A 133 -10.07 8.40 -1.02
N ALA A 134 -8.86 8.16 -1.53
CA ALA A 134 -8.73 7.45 -2.81
C ALA A 134 -8.90 5.93 -2.61
N ILE A 135 -8.22 5.37 -1.60
CA ILE A 135 -8.34 3.95 -1.22
C ILE A 135 -8.58 3.87 0.29
N SER A 136 -9.62 3.13 0.70
CA SER A 136 -9.91 2.90 2.12
C SER A 136 -10.20 1.42 2.41
N SER A 137 -9.63 0.93 3.52
CA SER A 137 -10.01 -0.35 4.11
C SER A 137 -10.01 -0.28 5.63
N ARG A 138 -11.10 -0.77 6.24
CA ARG A 138 -11.24 -0.87 7.69
C ARG A 138 -11.90 -2.19 8.08
N TYR A 139 -11.51 -2.71 9.23
CA TYR A 139 -12.14 -3.88 9.84
C TYR A 139 -12.06 -5.16 9.00
N THR A 140 -11.13 -5.21 8.05
CA THR A 140 -10.85 -6.36 7.18
C THR A 140 -9.69 -7.20 7.70
N ASN A 141 -9.68 -8.48 7.34
CA ASN A 141 -8.62 -9.42 7.66
C ASN A 141 -7.98 -9.96 6.38
N ASN A 142 -6.67 -10.22 6.43
CA ASN A 142 -5.91 -10.83 5.33
C ASN A 142 -6.00 -9.98 4.06
N LEU A 143 -5.29 -8.85 4.06
CA LEU A 143 -5.24 -7.89 2.96
C LEU A 143 -3.79 -7.68 2.51
N ILE A 144 -3.55 -7.73 1.20
CA ILE A 144 -2.28 -7.30 0.62
C ILE A 144 -2.50 -6.35 -0.56
N LEU A 145 -1.93 -5.15 -0.45
CA LEU A 145 -1.78 -4.18 -1.53
C LEU A 145 -0.31 -4.18 -1.96
N ASP A 146 -0.05 -4.50 -3.23
CA ASP A 146 1.31 -4.60 -3.77
C ASP A 146 1.39 -3.83 -5.11
N HIS A 147 2.35 -2.91 -5.26
CA HIS A 147 2.52 -2.16 -6.52
C HIS A 147 1.28 -1.35 -6.95
N VAL A 148 0.51 -0.83 -5.99
CA VAL A 148 -0.62 0.08 -6.23
C VAL A 148 -0.12 1.53 -6.20
N SER A 149 -0.61 2.37 -7.10
CA SER A 149 -0.38 3.82 -7.05
C SER A 149 -1.68 4.56 -6.69
N ALA A 150 -1.66 5.41 -5.67
CA ALA A 150 -2.79 6.22 -5.24
C ALA A 150 -2.44 7.72 -5.21
N SER A 151 -3.36 8.56 -5.69
CA SER A 151 -3.19 10.02 -5.63
C SER A 151 -4.48 10.81 -5.64
N TRP A 152 -4.33 12.13 -5.41
CA TRP A 152 -5.34 13.17 -5.62
C TRP A 152 -6.59 13.00 -4.77
N SER A 153 -6.41 12.66 -3.50
CA SER A 153 -7.51 12.54 -2.54
C SER A 153 -7.95 13.89 -1.95
N ILE A 154 -9.20 13.94 -1.49
CA ILE A 154 -9.76 15.10 -0.76
C ILE A 154 -9.64 14.90 0.76
N ASP A 155 -9.88 13.68 1.28
CA ASP A 155 -9.62 13.34 2.69
C ASP A 155 -8.23 12.69 2.83
N GLU A 156 -8.08 11.36 2.78
CA GLU A 156 -6.78 10.67 2.74
C GLU A 156 -6.47 9.94 1.42
N THR A 157 -5.19 9.87 1.03
CA THR A 157 -4.85 9.15 -0.20
C THR A 157 -5.00 7.64 -0.03
N MET A 158 -4.49 7.07 1.05
CA MET A 158 -4.66 5.63 1.33
C MET A 158 -4.76 5.36 2.83
N SER A 159 -5.96 5.02 3.31
CA SER A 159 -6.20 4.67 4.71
C SER A 159 -6.49 3.18 4.89
N ILE A 160 -5.61 2.48 5.59
CA ILE A 160 -5.70 1.04 5.85
C ILE A 160 -5.48 0.81 7.34
N TYR A 161 -6.56 0.63 8.10
CA TYR A 161 -6.46 0.57 9.56
C TYR A 161 -7.60 -0.20 10.23
N HIS A 162 -7.41 -0.56 11.49
CA HIS A 162 -8.37 -1.33 12.30
C HIS A 162 -8.74 -2.70 11.72
N GLY A 163 -7.90 -3.26 10.85
CA GLY A 163 -7.98 -4.63 10.35
C GLY A 163 -7.04 -5.61 11.08
N LYS A 164 -6.77 -6.75 10.46
CA LYS A 164 -5.78 -7.74 10.94
C LYS A 164 -5.05 -8.44 9.79
N ASN A 165 -3.77 -8.79 9.97
CA ASN A 165 -2.96 -9.46 8.95
C ASN A 165 -2.93 -8.69 7.63
N VAL A 166 -2.32 -7.51 7.67
CA VAL A 166 -2.30 -6.57 6.54
C VAL A 166 -0.89 -6.34 6.05
N THR A 167 -0.67 -6.33 4.74
CA THR A 167 0.55 -5.80 4.11
C THR A 167 0.22 -4.70 3.10
N VAL A 168 0.92 -3.58 3.18
CA VAL A 168 1.02 -2.61 2.07
C VAL A 168 2.49 -2.54 1.66
N GLN A 169 2.79 -3.00 0.45
CA GLN A 169 4.16 -3.12 -0.04
C GLN A 169 4.34 -2.51 -1.42
N TRP A 170 5.52 -1.92 -1.66
CA TRP A 170 5.89 -1.39 -2.97
C TRP A 170 4.84 -0.45 -3.58
N CYS A 171 4.07 0.30 -2.79
CA CYS A 171 3.05 1.21 -3.29
C CYS A 171 3.59 2.65 -3.44
N ILE A 172 2.98 3.44 -4.34
CA ILE A 172 3.15 4.90 -4.37
C ILE A 172 1.88 5.53 -3.81
N ILE A 173 2.04 6.36 -2.78
CA ILE A 173 0.99 7.17 -2.18
C ILE A 173 1.47 8.60 -2.33
N SER A 174 0.78 9.40 -3.15
CA SER A 174 1.29 10.72 -3.51
C SER A 174 0.22 11.77 -3.76
N GLU A 175 0.56 13.04 -3.54
CA GLU A 175 -0.23 14.21 -3.93
C GLU A 175 -1.69 14.18 -3.45
N SER A 176 -1.88 14.39 -2.16
CA SER A 176 -3.21 14.76 -1.66
C SER A 176 -3.54 16.21 -2.01
N LEU A 177 -4.82 16.53 -2.20
CA LEU A 177 -5.26 17.86 -2.65
C LEU A 177 -5.51 18.78 -1.46
N TYR A 178 -4.61 19.74 -1.21
CA TYR A 178 -4.55 20.52 0.03
C TYR A 178 -5.73 21.47 0.29
N LYS A 179 -6.25 22.14 -0.74
CA LYS A 179 -7.41 23.02 -0.63
C LYS A 179 -8.40 22.76 -1.75
N SER A 180 -9.03 21.59 -1.65
CA SER A 180 -10.06 21.11 -2.56
C SER A 180 -11.46 21.19 -1.92
N ASN A 181 -12.30 20.19 -2.12
CA ASN A 181 -13.72 20.17 -1.74
C ASN A 181 -13.99 19.90 -0.25
N HIS A 182 -12.97 19.69 0.57
CA HIS A 182 -13.15 19.23 1.95
C HIS A 182 -13.88 20.27 2.82
N GLN A 183 -14.94 19.88 3.54
CA GLN A 183 -15.81 20.80 4.29
C GLN A 183 -15.10 21.53 5.44
N LYS A 184 -14.09 20.88 6.04
CA LYS A 184 -13.19 21.46 7.05
C LYS A 184 -12.20 22.51 6.51
N GLY A 185 -12.21 22.82 5.20
CA GLY A 185 -11.27 23.73 4.57
C GLY A 185 -10.00 23.01 4.12
N ASN A 186 -8.82 23.50 4.53
CA ASN A 186 -7.55 22.91 4.11
C ASN A 186 -7.40 21.48 4.69
N HIS A 187 -7.58 20.48 3.84
CA HIS A 187 -7.51 19.05 4.13
C HIS A 187 -7.04 18.32 2.88
N GLY A 188 -6.68 17.04 3.00
CA GLY A 188 -6.05 16.28 1.93
C GLY A 188 -4.69 15.81 2.41
N PHE A 189 -4.63 14.57 2.88
CA PHE A 189 -3.45 14.00 3.55
C PHE A 189 -3.04 12.62 3.01
N GLY A 190 -1.88 12.11 3.44
CA GLY A 190 -1.34 10.85 2.93
C GLY A 190 -2.17 9.63 3.30
N GLY A 191 -2.43 9.39 4.58
CA GLY A 191 -3.21 8.22 5.00
C GLY A 191 -3.29 7.97 6.50
N ILE A 192 -4.31 7.23 6.93
CA ILE A 192 -4.37 6.64 8.29
C ILE A 192 -4.01 5.15 8.23
N TRP A 193 -2.93 4.76 8.91
CA TRP A 193 -2.43 3.38 8.92
C TRP A 193 -2.50 2.77 10.31
N GLY A 194 -2.76 1.47 10.39
CA GLY A 194 -2.63 0.74 11.66
C GLY A 194 -3.66 -0.34 11.87
N SER A 195 -3.23 -1.59 11.72
CA SER A 195 -4.03 -2.79 11.93
C SER A 195 -3.26 -3.77 12.82
N ASP A 196 -3.95 -4.64 13.55
CA ASP A 196 -3.24 -5.61 14.39
C ASP A 196 -2.51 -6.63 13.50
N TYR A 197 -1.20 -6.82 13.71
CA TYR A 197 -0.34 -7.55 12.78
C TYR A 197 -0.40 -6.94 11.38
N SER A 198 0.19 -5.74 11.23
CA SER A 198 0.33 -5.09 9.93
C SER A 198 1.77 -4.77 9.58
N THR A 199 2.10 -4.87 8.29
CA THR A 199 3.41 -4.49 7.73
C THR A 199 3.22 -3.45 6.63
N TYR A 200 3.91 -2.33 6.74
CA TYR A 200 3.97 -1.31 5.69
C TYR A 200 5.43 -1.13 5.31
N HIS A 201 5.81 -1.57 4.11
CA HIS A 201 7.21 -1.55 3.72
C HIS A 201 7.47 -1.28 2.24
N HIS A 202 8.62 -0.69 1.94
CA HIS A 202 9.03 -0.32 0.58
C HIS A 202 8.05 0.58 -0.17
N ASN A 203 7.23 1.35 0.55
CA ASN A 203 6.31 2.30 -0.06
C ASN A 203 6.99 3.66 -0.26
N LEU A 204 6.56 4.38 -1.28
CA LEU A 204 6.86 5.80 -1.46
C LEU A 204 5.66 6.62 -0.99
N ILE A 205 5.88 7.51 -0.02
CA ILE A 205 4.89 8.49 0.46
C ILE A 205 5.43 9.87 0.10
N ALA A 206 4.78 10.58 -0.82
CA ALA A 206 5.36 11.79 -1.41
C ALA A 206 4.37 12.94 -1.57
N ASN A 207 4.83 14.16 -1.31
CA ASN A 207 4.10 15.40 -1.62
C ASN A 207 2.73 15.49 -0.90
N HIS A 208 2.68 15.15 0.38
CA HIS A 208 1.51 15.42 1.23
C HIS A 208 1.81 16.47 2.28
N SER A 209 0.84 17.32 2.59
CA SER A 209 1.03 18.34 3.62
C SER A 209 1.10 17.76 5.06
N ASN A 210 0.44 16.63 5.31
CA ASN A 210 0.29 15.96 6.61
C ASN A 210 -0.05 14.46 6.44
N ARG A 211 -0.14 13.70 7.54
CA ARG A 211 -0.43 12.25 7.65
C ARG A 211 0.43 11.40 6.71
N ASN A 212 1.73 11.37 6.98
CA ASN A 212 2.71 10.60 6.19
C ASN A 212 3.31 9.38 6.94
N PRO A 213 2.53 8.39 7.44
CA PRO A 213 1.08 8.34 7.69
C PRO A 213 0.70 8.90 9.08
N ARG A 214 -0.61 9.06 9.35
CA ARG A 214 -1.10 9.07 10.74
C ARG A 214 -1.30 7.63 11.20
N PHE A 215 -0.68 7.23 12.31
CA PHE A 215 -1.00 5.96 12.95
C PHE A 215 -2.34 6.06 13.69
N ALA A 216 -3.24 5.13 13.41
CA ALA A 216 -4.56 5.08 14.03
C ALA A 216 -4.46 4.97 15.56
N SER A 217 -5.45 5.49 16.26
CA SER A 217 -5.59 5.23 17.70
C SER A 217 -5.99 3.77 17.91
N GLY A 218 -5.33 3.06 18.83
CA GLY A 218 -5.49 1.62 18.96
C GLY A 218 -5.07 0.86 17.69
N CYS A 219 -3.93 1.20 17.10
CA CYS A 219 -3.47 0.64 15.82
C CYS A 219 -3.06 -0.85 15.90
N GLY A 220 -3.02 -1.46 17.08
CA GLY A 220 -2.54 -2.82 17.27
C GLY A 220 -1.02 -2.92 17.08
N ASN A 221 -0.53 -4.09 16.66
CA ASN A 221 0.88 -4.31 16.34
C ASN A 221 1.21 -3.91 14.89
N VAL A 222 1.96 -2.82 14.72
CA VAL A 222 2.32 -2.23 13.43
C VAL A 222 3.83 -2.32 13.19
N ASP A 223 4.20 -2.77 12.00
CA ASP A 223 5.58 -2.84 11.53
C ASP A 223 5.76 -1.93 10.29
N TYR A 224 6.42 -0.80 10.48
CA TYR A 224 6.61 0.24 9.46
C TYR A 224 8.10 0.37 9.12
N ARG A 225 8.53 -0.15 7.96
CA ARG A 225 9.97 -0.26 7.65
C ARG A 225 10.34 -0.08 6.19
N ASN A 226 11.55 0.42 5.92
CA ASN A 226 12.08 0.63 4.57
C ASN A 226 11.16 1.44 3.62
N ASN A 227 10.32 2.32 4.15
CA ASN A 227 9.56 3.28 3.34
C ASN A 227 10.41 4.50 3.01
N VAL A 228 10.07 5.18 1.91
CA VAL A 228 10.63 6.48 1.52
C VAL A 228 9.57 7.56 1.73
N ILE A 229 9.90 8.58 2.51
CA ILE A 229 9.03 9.71 2.80
C ILE A 229 9.65 10.95 2.18
N TYR A 230 8.92 11.62 1.29
CA TYR A 230 9.41 12.79 0.58
C TYR A 230 8.45 13.98 0.69
N ASN A 231 9.03 15.16 0.93
CA ASN A 231 8.32 16.45 0.81
C ASN A 231 7.04 16.54 1.64
N TRP A 232 7.07 16.04 2.87
CA TRP A 232 5.99 16.28 3.82
C TRP A 232 5.90 17.77 4.12
N GLY A 233 4.70 18.32 4.25
CA GLY A 233 4.51 19.75 4.49
C GLY A 233 4.82 20.15 5.93
N TYR A 234 3.79 20.18 6.78
CA TYR A 234 3.90 20.63 8.17
C TYR A 234 3.87 19.49 9.18
N GLU A 235 3.67 18.24 8.74
CA GLU A 235 3.78 17.06 9.58
C GLU A 235 4.21 15.82 8.77
N SER A 236 5.10 15.02 9.37
CA SER A 236 5.53 13.73 8.82
C SER A 236 4.56 12.62 9.26
N ALA A 237 5.05 11.58 9.95
CA ALA A 237 4.22 10.62 10.64
C ALA A 237 3.82 11.12 12.04
N TYR A 238 2.64 10.75 12.52
CA TYR A 238 2.19 11.08 13.89
C TYR A 238 1.05 10.17 14.36
N GLY A 239 0.52 10.38 15.58
CA GLY A 239 -0.62 9.63 16.10
C GLY A 239 -0.20 8.48 17.01
N GLY A 240 -0.88 7.34 16.89
CA GLY A 240 -0.59 6.13 17.64
C GLY A 240 -1.00 6.20 19.11
N GLU A 241 -2.12 6.89 19.40
CA GLU A 241 -2.71 6.88 20.74
C GLU A 241 -3.08 5.45 21.16
N VAL A 242 -3.09 5.14 22.46
CA VAL A 242 -3.25 3.76 22.97
C VAL A 242 -4.54 3.12 22.50
N ALA A 243 -5.66 3.85 22.49
CA ALA A 243 -6.97 3.27 22.20
C ALA A 243 -7.83 4.13 21.27
N GLN A 244 -8.67 3.49 20.47
CA GLN A 244 -9.77 4.16 19.79
C GLN A 244 -10.87 4.49 20.81
N VAL A 245 -11.12 5.79 21.05
CA VAL A 245 -12.21 6.20 21.94
C VAL A 245 -13.54 5.67 21.42
N GLY A 246 -14.33 5.11 22.34
CA GLY A 246 -15.63 4.50 22.04
C GLY A 246 -15.57 3.09 21.46
N ASN A 247 -14.38 2.48 21.31
CA ASN A 247 -14.25 1.13 20.77
C ASN A 247 -13.23 0.29 21.56
N THR A 248 -13.72 -0.68 22.33
CA THR A 248 -12.89 -1.54 23.19
C THR A 248 -12.06 -2.58 22.42
N LYS A 249 -12.33 -2.81 21.13
CA LYS A 249 -11.55 -3.73 20.28
C LYS A 249 -10.16 -3.18 19.97
N PHE A 250 -10.04 -1.87 19.82
CA PHE A 250 -8.79 -1.18 19.43
C PHE A 250 -8.24 -0.45 20.65
N ASN A 251 -7.56 -1.19 21.52
CA ASN A 251 -7.23 -0.75 22.87
C ASN A 251 -5.73 -0.78 23.20
N PHE A 252 -4.88 -1.01 22.20
CA PHE A 252 -3.43 -0.88 22.32
C PHE A 252 -2.81 -0.48 20.99
N SER A 253 -1.60 0.08 21.06
CA SER A 253 -0.79 0.51 19.93
C SER A 253 0.68 0.14 20.20
N ASN A 254 1.27 -0.72 19.39
CA ASN A 254 2.69 -1.08 19.41
C ASN A 254 3.27 -0.89 18.00
N ILE A 255 4.21 0.04 17.84
CA ILE A 255 4.74 0.41 16.53
C ILE A 255 6.25 0.16 16.47
N ASN A 256 6.69 -0.63 15.48
CA ASN A 256 8.07 -0.64 15.02
C ASN A 256 8.19 0.33 13.85
N MET A 257 9.16 1.25 13.90
CA MET A 257 9.47 2.21 12.86
C MET A 257 10.97 2.12 12.53
N VAL A 258 11.30 1.36 11.49
CA VAL A 258 12.66 0.85 11.28
C VAL A 258 13.18 1.11 9.87
N ALA A 259 14.41 1.63 9.76
CA ALA A 259 15.14 1.71 8.49
C ALA A 259 14.41 2.43 7.34
N ASN A 260 13.58 3.44 7.64
CA ASN A 260 12.94 4.28 6.64
C ASN A 260 13.86 5.44 6.21
N TYR A 261 13.63 5.97 5.01
CA TYR A 261 14.39 7.08 4.44
C TYR A 261 13.53 8.35 4.35
N TYR A 262 13.94 9.42 5.02
CA TYR A 262 13.22 10.69 5.08
C TYR A 262 13.98 11.77 4.31
N LYS A 263 13.33 12.34 3.29
CA LYS A 263 13.86 13.44 2.49
C LYS A 263 12.93 14.65 2.51
N ALA A 264 13.31 15.67 3.27
CA ALA A 264 12.57 16.93 3.29
C ALA A 264 12.62 17.60 1.91
N GLY A 265 11.47 18.08 1.43
CA GLY A 265 11.34 18.72 0.12
C GLY A 265 11.08 20.23 0.21
N PRO A 266 10.69 20.87 -0.91
CA PRO A 266 10.38 22.29 -0.97
C PRO A 266 9.20 22.75 -0.09
N ALA A 267 8.18 21.90 0.10
CA ALA A 267 7.02 22.20 0.95
C ALA A 267 7.34 22.05 2.44
N THR A 268 8.36 21.28 2.80
CA THR A 268 8.63 20.95 4.20
C THR A 268 8.95 22.19 5.02
N VAL A 269 8.13 22.44 6.04
CA VAL A 269 8.26 23.59 6.93
C VAL A 269 9.67 23.60 7.55
N PRO A 270 10.40 24.72 7.48
CA PRO A 270 11.74 24.83 8.07
C PRO A 270 11.76 24.61 9.58
N GLY A 271 12.93 24.24 10.12
CA GLY A 271 13.12 24.03 11.55
C GLY A 271 12.96 22.56 11.95
N GLU A 272 12.31 22.30 13.09
CA GLU A 272 12.17 20.96 13.67
C GLU A 272 11.40 19.99 12.78
N ILE A 273 10.43 20.49 12.00
CA ILE A 273 9.64 19.67 11.07
C ILE A 273 10.51 19.01 9.99
N ARG A 274 11.58 19.68 9.51
CA ARG A 274 12.45 19.15 8.45
C ARG A 274 13.19 17.87 8.84
N HIS A 275 13.28 17.54 10.12
CA HIS A 275 13.98 16.35 10.58
C HIS A 275 13.15 15.48 11.52
N ARG A 276 11.84 15.72 11.54
CA ARG A 276 10.90 14.87 12.27
C ARG A 276 10.73 13.55 11.54
N ILE A 277 10.99 12.46 12.26
CA ILE A 277 10.67 11.09 11.83
C ILE A 277 9.21 10.80 12.19
N VAL A 278 8.81 11.14 13.42
CA VAL A 278 7.46 10.93 13.93
C VAL A 278 7.14 11.88 15.09
N ALA A 279 5.87 12.30 15.20
CA ALA A 279 5.31 12.94 16.38
C ALA A 279 4.27 12.04 17.07
N PRO A 280 4.64 11.23 18.08
CA PRO A 280 3.67 10.51 18.89
C PRO A 280 2.67 11.48 19.53
N TRP A 281 1.38 11.15 19.49
CA TRP A 281 0.32 11.97 20.07
C TRP A 281 -0.35 11.29 21.26
N SER A 282 -1.03 12.07 22.08
CA SER A 282 -1.81 11.60 23.22
C SER A 282 -3.00 12.53 23.47
N ARG A 283 -4.05 12.04 24.15
CA ARG A 283 -5.17 12.87 24.61
C ARG A 283 -5.10 13.22 26.09
N ASN A 284 -4.36 12.44 26.87
CA ASN A 284 -4.21 12.63 28.31
C ASN A 284 -2.76 12.46 28.80
N LYS A 285 -1.78 12.68 27.91
CA LYS A 285 -0.34 12.60 28.18
C LYS A 285 0.11 11.16 28.41
N THR A 286 0.71 10.90 29.57
CA THR A 286 1.45 9.66 29.87
C THR A 286 0.68 8.38 29.58
N ASP A 287 -0.64 8.36 29.83
CA ASP A 287 -1.43 7.13 29.80
C ASP A 287 -1.99 6.79 28.40
N ASP A 288 -1.81 7.66 27.40
CA ASP A 288 -2.40 7.50 26.08
C ASP A 288 -1.39 7.51 24.93
N TYR A 289 -0.09 7.54 25.23
CA TYR A 289 0.94 7.24 24.24
C TYR A 289 1.02 5.72 23.96
N GLY A 290 0.80 5.32 22.71
CA GLY A 290 1.15 3.98 22.23
C GLY A 290 2.65 3.70 22.38
N LYS A 291 3.08 2.45 22.27
CA LYS A 291 4.48 2.05 22.46
C LYS A 291 5.25 2.07 21.14
N TRP A 292 6.46 2.62 21.16
CA TRP A 292 7.25 2.89 19.95
C TRP A 292 8.66 2.34 20.03
N TYR A 293 9.05 1.55 19.03
CA TYR A 293 10.44 1.24 18.73
C TYR A 293 10.85 1.99 17.45
N VAL A 294 11.72 2.99 17.56
CA VAL A 294 12.20 3.81 16.43
C VAL A 294 13.70 3.60 16.30
N SER A 295 14.15 3.10 15.16
CA SER A 295 15.57 2.73 14.98
C SER A 295 16.03 2.70 13.52
N GLY A 296 17.27 3.12 13.28
CA GLY A 296 17.95 2.99 11.99
C GLY A 296 17.34 3.80 10.84
N ASN A 297 16.41 4.72 11.11
CA ASN A 297 15.87 5.60 10.07
C ASN A 297 16.91 6.67 9.72
N VAL A 298 16.95 7.05 8.44
CA VAL A 298 17.85 8.09 7.92
C VAL A 298 17.05 9.33 7.55
N VAL A 299 17.54 10.49 7.96
CA VAL A 299 17.01 11.80 7.59
C VAL A 299 18.05 12.52 6.74
N GLU A 300 17.76 12.68 5.44
CA GLU A 300 18.70 13.27 4.48
C GLU A 300 19.13 14.68 4.92
N GLY A 301 20.46 14.90 4.99
CA GLY A 301 21.05 16.16 5.41
C GLY A 301 21.01 16.41 6.93
N ASN A 302 20.65 15.41 7.74
CA ASN A 302 20.58 15.53 9.19
C ASN A 302 21.24 14.31 9.88
N GLN A 303 22.55 14.42 10.11
CA GLN A 303 23.37 13.32 10.64
C GLN A 303 23.02 12.97 12.09
N TRP A 304 22.84 13.96 12.97
CA TRP A 304 22.55 13.73 14.39
C TRP A 304 21.25 12.92 14.63
N VAL A 305 20.16 13.22 13.91
CA VAL A 305 18.92 12.40 13.99
C VAL A 305 19.12 11.03 13.35
N SER A 306 19.92 10.93 12.27
CA SER A 306 20.19 9.65 11.61
C SER A 306 21.03 8.70 12.49
N GLU A 307 21.97 9.25 13.27
CA GLU A 307 22.77 8.49 14.25
C GLU A 307 21.96 8.08 15.48
N ASN A 308 21.01 8.92 15.89
CA ASN A 308 20.11 8.62 17.01
C ASN A 308 18.71 9.21 16.76
N ASN A 309 17.79 8.37 16.28
CA ASN A 309 16.43 8.79 15.93
C ASN A 309 15.66 9.41 17.12
N TRP A 310 15.99 9.02 18.35
CA TRP A 310 15.34 9.54 19.57
C TRP A 310 15.84 10.94 19.97
N LEU A 311 16.95 11.40 19.38
CA LEU A 311 17.51 12.72 19.61
C LEU A 311 17.05 13.68 18.51
N GLY A 312 15.86 14.26 18.69
CA GLY A 312 15.29 15.26 17.78
C GLY A 312 14.44 14.69 16.63
N GLY A 313 14.53 13.39 16.31
CA GLY A 313 13.68 12.76 15.30
C GLY A 313 12.29 12.37 15.81
N VAL A 314 12.19 11.91 17.05
CA VAL A 314 10.93 11.64 17.75
C VAL A 314 10.51 12.89 18.53
N GLN A 315 9.40 13.51 18.12
CA GLN A 315 8.95 14.82 18.62
C GLN A 315 7.50 14.73 19.15
N PRO A 316 7.27 14.26 20.40
CA PRO A 316 5.92 14.06 20.93
C PRO A 316 5.16 15.37 21.09
N GLN A 317 3.83 15.32 20.91
CA GLN A 317 2.96 16.49 21.01
C GLN A 317 3.07 17.22 22.36
N ASP A 318 3.24 16.48 23.45
CA ASP A 318 3.30 17.04 24.81
C ASP A 318 4.73 17.32 25.30
N GLY A 319 5.77 17.08 24.49
CA GLY A 319 7.16 17.34 24.85
C GLY A 319 8.03 16.10 25.07
N SER A 320 9.35 16.31 25.02
CA SER A 320 10.35 15.23 25.06
C SER A 320 10.44 14.49 26.40
N GLU A 321 9.95 15.09 27.50
CA GLU A 321 9.92 14.49 28.83
C GLU A 321 9.09 13.20 28.89
N TYR A 322 8.13 13.02 27.97
CA TYR A 322 7.27 11.83 27.90
C TYR A 322 7.91 10.64 27.18
N ILE A 323 9.04 10.84 26.46
CA ILE A 323 9.69 9.81 25.64
C ILE A 323 9.95 8.53 26.43
N LYS A 324 10.44 8.65 27.67
CA LYS A 324 10.76 7.49 28.51
C LYS A 324 9.54 6.60 28.79
N GLY A 325 8.33 7.14 28.79
CA GLY A 325 7.10 6.40 29.09
C GLY A 325 6.61 5.50 27.96
N PHE A 326 6.96 5.83 26.71
CA PHE A 326 6.44 5.12 25.54
C PHE A 326 7.50 4.46 24.67
N LYS A 327 8.78 4.82 24.86
CA LYS A 327 9.90 4.19 24.18
C LYS A 327 10.00 2.71 24.53
N LEU A 328 10.10 1.88 23.50
CA LEU A 328 10.50 0.48 23.58
C LEU A 328 12.00 0.38 23.34
N GLU A 329 12.70 -0.38 24.18
CA GLU A 329 14.14 -0.65 23.99
C GLU A 329 14.41 -1.75 22.96
N GLN A 330 13.40 -2.57 22.66
CA GLN A 330 13.43 -3.63 21.65
C GLN A 330 12.14 -3.59 20.81
N PRO A 331 12.20 -3.96 19.53
CA PRO A 331 11.00 -4.04 18.71
C PRO A 331 10.05 -5.10 19.28
N TRP A 332 8.76 -4.93 19.06
CA TRP A 332 7.85 -6.07 19.19
C TRP A 332 8.17 -7.10 18.10
N GLN A 333 7.86 -8.38 18.35
CA GLN A 333 8.25 -9.47 17.47
C GLN A 333 7.39 -9.52 16.19
N ALA A 334 7.74 -8.69 15.20
CA ALA A 334 7.13 -8.68 13.88
C ALA A 334 7.67 -9.81 12.99
N LEU A 335 6.88 -10.21 11.98
CA LEU A 335 7.37 -11.07 10.90
C LEU A 335 8.53 -10.39 10.16
N ALA A 336 9.58 -11.16 9.88
CA ALA A 336 10.72 -10.67 9.11
C ALA A 336 10.32 -10.45 7.63
N ILE A 337 10.89 -9.40 7.06
CA ILE A 337 10.95 -9.14 5.62
C ILE A 337 12.43 -9.12 5.19
N GLN A 338 12.68 -9.12 3.89
CA GLN A 338 13.99 -8.82 3.32
C GLN A 338 14.30 -7.34 3.50
N GLN A 339 14.76 -6.96 4.70
CA GLN A 339 15.10 -5.59 5.07
C GLN A 339 16.42 -5.14 4.43
N GLN A 340 16.49 -3.89 3.96
CA GLN A 340 17.72 -3.23 3.53
C GLN A 340 18.14 -2.10 4.46
N LEU A 341 19.35 -1.58 4.24
CA LEU A 341 19.72 -0.27 4.77
C LEU A 341 18.81 0.82 4.15
N PRO A 342 18.54 1.94 4.84
CA PRO A 342 17.64 2.99 4.33
C PRO A 342 18.00 3.54 2.95
N GLU A 343 19.29 3.72 2.65
CA GLU A 343 19.78 4.23 1.36
C GLU A 343 19.58 3.22 0.22
N GLU A 344 19.73 1.93 0.52
CA GLU A 344 19.47 0.84 -0.42
C GLU A 344 17.96 0.71 -0.66
N ALA A 345 17.16 0.75 0.41
CA ALA A 345 15.71 0.80 0.33
C ALA A 345 15.24 1.99 -0.50
N TYR A 346 15.83 3.17 -0.31
CA TYR A 346 15.56 4.35 -1.13
C TYR A 346 15.72 4.07 -2.63
N ALA A 347 16.86 3.50 -3.04
CA ALA A 347 17.11 3.17 -4.43
C ALA A 347 16.10 2.13 -4.97
N LEU A 348 15.77 1.11 -4.17
CA LEU A 348 14.82 0.06 -4.54
C LEU A 348 13.39 0.60 -4.66
N VAL A 349 12.91 1.41 -3.71
CA VAL A 349 11.58 2.03 -3.76
C VAL A 349 11.45 2.90 -5.01
N LEU A 350 12.45 3.75 -5.30
CA LEU A 350 12.43 4.58 -6.50
C LEU A 350 12.41 3.74 -7.78
N LYS A 351 13.01 2.56 -7.77
CA LYS A 351 13.01 1.64 -8.92
C LYS A 351 11.68 0.89 -9.06
N ASN A 352 11.13 0.37 -7.97
CA ASN A 352 10.13 -0.69 -8.03
C ASN A 352 8.73 -0.26 -7.56
N ALA A 353 8.57 0.77 -6.71
CA ALA A 353 7.25 1.07 -6.13
C ALA A 353 6.19 1.58 -7.14
N GLY A 354 4.91 1.41 -6.79
CA GLY A 354 3.76 1.80 -7.58
C GLY A 354 3.48 0.82 -8.72
N THR A 355 2.57 1.19 -9.61
CA THR A 355 2.17 0.35 -10.75
C THR A 355 3.28 0.35 -11.81
N THR A 356 4.29 -0.49 -11.61
CA THR A 356 5.41 -0.71 -12.55
C THR A 356 5.05 -1.65 -13.68
N LEU A 357 4.00 -2.46 -13.55
CA LEU A 357 3.46 -3.29 -14.62
C LEU A 357 2.09 -2.77 -15.08
N PRO A 358 1.85 -2.70 -16.40
CA PRO A 358 2.82 -2.94 -17.48
C PRO A 358 3.94 -1.88 -17.57
N LYS A 359 3.67 -0.67 -17.08
CA LYS A 359 4.64 0.42 -16.90
C LYS A 359 4.04 1.48 -15.98
N ARG A 360 4.87 2.31 -15.34
CA ARG A 360 4.44 3.55 -14.66
C ARG A 360 3.86 4.57 -15.64
N ASP A 361 2.83 5.30 -15.21
CA ASP A 361 2.28 6.42 -15.98
C ASP A 361 3.13 7.71 -15.79
N ALA A 362 2.74 8.78 -16.49
CA ALA A 362 3.47 10.05 -16.44
C ALA A 362 3.51 10.69 -15.04
N VAL A 363 2.51 10.43 -14.20
CA VAL A 363 2.44 11.00 -12.85
C VAL A 363 3.41 10.26 -11.93
N ASP A 364 3.38 8.93 -11.89
CA ASP A 364 4.31 8.14 -11.07
C ASP A 364 5.77 8.42 -11.49
N LEU A 365 6.05 8.48 -12.81
CA LEU A 365 7.38 8.84 -13.32
C LEU A 365 7.83 10.22 -12.87
N ARG A 366 6.94 11.21 -12.86
CA ARG A 366 7.23 12.56 -12.36
C ARG A 366 7.57 12.53 -10.88
N ILE A 367 6.75 11.89 -10.05
CA ILE A 367 6.97 11.80 -8.60
C ILE A 367 8.32 11.14 -8.29
N ILE A 368 8.68 10.06 -8.98
CA ILE A 368 9.97 9.40 -8.81
C ILE A 368 11.14 10.33 -9.16
N ASN A 369 11.03 11.09 -10.25
CA ASN A 369 12.04 12.07 -10.64
C ASN A 369 12.15 13.24 -9.64
N GLU A 370 11.03 13.72 -9.11
CA GLU A 370 10.96 14.76 -8.09
C GLU A 370 11.69 14.33 -6.81
N VAL A 371 11.39 13.13 -6.31
CA VAL A 371 12.04 12.54 -5.12
C VAL A 371 13.55 12.38 -5.35
N LYS A 372 13.95 11.90 -6.53
CA LYS A 372 15.36 11.78 -6.91
C LYS A 372 16.08 13.12 -6.86
N ASN A 373 15.49 14.15 -7.44
CA ASN A 373 16.10 15.47 -7.58
C ASN A 373 15.93 16.37 -6.34
N GLY A 374 15.07 15.99 -5.39
CA GLY A 374 14.76 16.83 -4.24
C GLY A 374 14.03 18.13 -4.63
N ALA A 375 13.23 18.10 -5.70
CA ALA A 375 12.48 19.23 -6.24
C ALA A 375 11.05 18.81 -6.56
N ALA A 376 10.15 19.78 -6.74
CA ALA A 376 8.80 19.56 -7.24
C ALA A 376 8.57 20.33 -8.55
N THR A 377 7.68 19.80 -9.40
CA THR A 377 7.39 20.39 -10.73
C THR A 377 6.18 21.32 -10.69
N PHE A 378 5.14 20.94 -9.94
CA PHE A 378 3.85 21.63 -9.90
C PHE A 378 3.45 22.02 -8.47
N GLU A 379 2.58 23.02 -8.35
CA GLU A 379 1.97 23.41 -7.08
C GLU A 379 0.60 24.04 -7.29
N GLY A 380 -0.22 23.96 -6.24
CA GLY A 380 -1.45 24.70 -6.10
C GLY A 380 -1.19 26.13 -5.65
N SER A 381 -2.24 26.94 -5.72
CA SER A 381 -2.15 28.38 -5.44
C SER A 381 -2.21 28.72 -3.94
N THR A 382 -2.51 27.76 -3.07
CA THR A 382 -2.90 28.05 -1.68
C THR A 382 -1.84 27.70 -0.64
N TYR A 383 -1.16 26.55 -0.77
CA TYR A 383 -0.27 26.02 0.27
C TYR A 383 0.79 27.03 0.78
N LYS A 384 1.47 27.73 -0.13
CA LYS A 384 2.50 28.73 0.20
C LYS A 384 1.97 29.98 0.91
N LYS A 385 0.66 30.25 0.81
CA LYS A 385 0.03 31.39 1.52
C LYS A 385 -0.20 31.05 2.99
N ASP A 386 -0.43 29.78 3.27
CA ASP A 386 -0.84 29.29 4.59
C ASP A 386 0.34 28.73 5.41
N HIS A 387 1.45 28.38 4.74
CA HIS A 387 2.62 27.78 5.40
C HIS A 387 3.95 28.48 5.07
N LYS A 388 4.81 28.53 6.07
CA LYS A 388 6.20 28.99 5.91
C LYS A 388 7.01 27.93 5.14
N ILE A 389 7.53 28.32 3.99
CA ILE A 389 8.45 27.50 3.20
C ILE A 389 9.87 28.08 3.20
N ALA A 390 10.87 27.21 3.02
CA ALA A 390 12.29 27.61 3.10
C ALA A 390 12.68 28.59 1.99
N ASP A 391 12.16 28.37 0.79
CA ASP A 391 12.52 29.11 -0.43
C ASP A 391 11.26 29.33 -1.27
N LEU A 392 10.70 30.55 -1.20
CA LEU A 392 9.47 30.93 -1.90
C LEU A 392 9.58 30.86 -3.43
N SER A 393 10.80 30.87 -3.97
CA SER A 393 11.04 30.77 -5.43
C SER A 393 10.87 29.35 -5.97
N LYS A 394 10.92 28.33 -5.12
CA LYS A 394 10.77 26.93 -5.52
C LYS A 394 9.32 26.50 -5.48
N THR A 395 8.91 25.71 -6.45
CA THR A 395 7.62 25.02 -6.45
C THR A 395 7.53 24.09 -5.23
N SER A 396 6.40 24.15 -4.51
CA SER A 396 6.19 23.41 -3.26
C SER A 396 5.94 21.92 -3.48
N GLY A 397 5.25 21.52 -4.55
CA GLY A 397 4.80 20.14 -4.76
C GLY A 397 3.46 19.81 -4.12
N ILE A 398 2.85 20.75 -3.39
CA ILE A 398 1.52 20.58 -2.81
C ILE A 398 0.51 21.23 -3.74
N ILE A 399 -0.48 20.46 -4.20
CA ILE A 399 -1.48 20.86 -5.19
C ILE A 399 -2.87 21.04 -4.56
N ASP A 400 -3.73 21.82 -5.19
CA ASP A 400 -5.11 22.07 -4.76
C ASP A 400 -6.11 21.24 -5.58
N SER A 401 -5.75 20.88 -6.81
CA SER A 401 -6.55 20.07 -7.73
C SER A 401 -5.65 19.23 -8.63
N GLN A 402 -6.14 18.09 -9.12
CA GLN A 402 -5.47 17.34 -10.19
C GLN A 402 -5.22 18.20 -11.44
N ASN A 403 -6.00 19.26 -11.65
CA ASN A 403 -5.82 20.18 -12.76
C ASN A 403 -4.50 20.97 -12.68
N ASP A 404 -3.93 21.15 -11.48
CA ASP A 404 -2.63 21.82 -11.29
C ASP A 404 -1.48 21.03 -11.94
N VAL A 405 -1.68 19.72 -12.18
CA VAL A 405 -0.70 18.82 -12.80
C VAL A 405 -1.14 18.32 -14.19
N GLY A 406 -2.22 18.86 -14.74
CA GLY A 406 -2.75 18.51 -16.06
C GLY A 406 -3.78 17.38 -16.08
N GLY A 407 -4.20 16.87 -14.92
CA GLY A 407 -5.21 15.82 -14.80
C GLY A 407 -4.73 14.41 -15.15
N TRP A 408 -5.67 13.50 -15.40
CA TRP A 408 -5.39 12.09 -15.69
C TRP A 408 -4.66 11.92 -17.03
N PRO A 409 -3.51 11.22 -17.05
CA PRO A 409 -2.88 10.83 -18.30
C PRO A 409 -3.79 9.96 -19.17
N GLU A 410 -3.72 10.15 -20.48
CA GLU A 410 -4.34 9.22 -21.42
C GLU A 410 -3.60 7.88 -21.36
N LEU A 411 -4.33 6.79 -21.11
CA LEU A 411 -3.79 5.43 -21.08
C LEU A 411 -4.22 4.68 -22.35
N LYS A 412 -3.23 4.15 -23.09
CA LYS A 412 -3.47 3.43 -24.34
C LYS A 412 -3.57 1.94 -24.09
N SER A 413 -4.62 1.33 -24.65
CA SER A 413 -4.75 -0.12 -24.70
C SER A 413 -3.98 -0.69 -25.89
N LEU A 414 -3.39 -1.87 -25.68
CA LEU A 414 -2.93 -2.74 -26.76
C LEU A 414 -3.91 -3.91 -26.93
N PRO A 415 -3.83 -4.66 -28.04
CA PRO A 415 -4.54 -5.93 -28.15
C PRO A 415 -4.12 -6.87 -27.02
N ALA A 416 -5.09 -7.44 -26.32
CA ALA A 416 -4.80 -8.49 -25.35
C ALA A 416 -4.30 -9.76 -26.07
N PRO A 417 -3.45 -10.56 -25.41
CA PRO A 417 -3.14 -11.90 -25.88
C PRO A 417 -4.40 -12.76 -26.06
N ILE A 418 -4.37 -13.63 -27.08
CA ILE A 418 -5.44 -14.61 -27.31
C ILE A 418 -5.43 -15.62 -26.15
N ASP A 419 -6.63 -15.94 -25.70
CA ASP A 419 -6.99 -16.83 -24.60
C ASP A 419 -8.32 -17.44 -25.02
N THR A 420 -8.24 -18.64 -25.57
CA THR A 420 -9.32 -19.27 -26.35
C THR A 420 -10.42 -19.82 -25.45
N ASP A 421 -10.09 -20.25 -24.25
CA ASP A 421 -11.03 -20.84 -23.29
C ASP A 421 -11.42 -19.91 -22.14
N HIS A 422 -10.87 -18.68 -22.13
CA HIS A 422 -11.22 -17.59 -21.21
C HIS A 422 -10.87 -17.89 -19.75
N ASP A 423 -9.72 -18.52 -19.54
CA ASP A 423 -9.28 -18.98 -18.23
C ASP A 423 -8.27 -18.02 -17.57
N GLY A 424 -7.96 -16.92 -18.26
CA GLY A 424 -7.06 -15.87 -17.80
C GLY A 424 -5.60 -16.11 -18.14
N MET A 425 -5.26 -17.22 -18.80
CA MET A 425 -3.92 -17.54 -19.30
C MET A 425 -3.91 -17.44 -20.83
N PRO A 426 -2.89 -16.81 -21.45
CA PRO A 426 -2.79 -16.77 -22.91
C PRO A 426 -2.46 -18.14 -23.50
N ASP A 427 -3.05 -18.46 -24.67
CA ASP A 427 -2.81 -19.71 -25.41
C ASP A 427 -1.31 -20.04 -25.58
N VAL A 428 -0.49 -18.99 -25.79
CA VAL A 428 0.96 -19.14 -25.98
C VAL A 428 1.63 -19.60 -24.70
N TRP A 429 1.26 -19.00 -23.57
CA TRP A 429 1.81 -19.36 -22.27
C TRP A 429 1.39 -20.78 -21.87
N GLU A 430 0.14 -21.14 -22.12
CA GLU A 430 -0.38 -22.48 -21.87
C GLU A 430 0.38 -23.55 -22.67
N LYS A 431 0.57 -23.34 -23.97
CA LYS A 431 1.36 -24.24 -24.83
C LYS A 431 2.79 -24.41 -24.32
N GLU A 432 3.43 -23.32 -23.90
CA GLU A 432 4.79 -23.34 -23.34
C GLU A 432 4.86 -24.10 -22.00
N ASN A 433 3.75 -24.15 -21.26
CA ASN A 433 3.63 -24.84 -19.97
C ASN A 433 2.94 -26.21 -20.05
N ASN A 434 2.77 -26.76 -21.27
CA ASN A 434 2.14 -28.06 -21.53
C ASN A 434 0.68 -28.19 -21.05
N LEU A 435 -0.09 -27.10 -21.16
CA LEU A 435 -1.53 -27.06 -20.91
C LEU A 435 -2.34 -27.16 -22.22
N ASP A 436 -3.64 -27.39 -22.09
CA ASP A 436 -4.58 -27.43 -23.22
C ASP A 436 -5.38 -26.13 -23.24
N TYR A 437 -5.01 -25.23 -24.16
CA TYR A 437 -5.64 -23.92 -24.41
C TYR A 437 -7.13 -23.96 -24.83
N ASN A 438 -7.78 -25.11 -24.73
CA ASN A 438 -9.22 -25.29 -24.90
C ASN A 438 -9.90 -25.81 -23.61
N ASN A 439 -9.17 -25.89 -22.49
CA ASN A 439 -9.60 -26.46 -21.23
C ASN A 439 -9.42 -25.49 -20.05
N ALA A 440 -10.39 -24.58 -19.91
CA ALA A 440 -10.34 -23.54 -18.89
C ALA A 440 -10.25 -24.03 -17.43
N THR A 441 -10.47 -25.33 -17.17
CA THR A 441 -10.38 -25.88 -15.82
C THR A 441 -8.94 -26.08 -15.35
N ASP A 442 -7.98 -26.17 -16.27
CA ASP A 442 -6.59 -26.43 -15.89
C ASP A 442 -5.89 -25.21 -15.25
N ARG A 443 -6.45 -24.00 -15.40
CA ARG A 443 -6.13 -22.81 -14.57
C ARG A 443 -6.01 -23.09 -13.09
N ASN A 444 -6.82 -24.02 -12.56
CA ASN A 444 -6.89 -24.39 -11.15
C ASN A 444 -6.10 -25.66 -10.81
N THR A 445 -5.34 -26.20 -11.78
CA THR A 445 -4.43 -27.31 -11.55
C THR A 445 -3.34 -26.86 -10.57
N MET A 446 -3.25 -27.54 -9.43
CA MET A 446 -2.23 -27.25 -8.43
C MET A 446 -0.87 -27.78 -8.86
N THR A 447 0.14 -26.92 -8.79
CA THR A 447 1.53 -27.31 -9.01
C THR A 447 2.21 -27.73 -7.71
N SER A 448 3.40 -28.34 -7.81
CA SER A 448 4.14 -28.85 -6.66
C SER A 448 4.64 -27.78 -5.69
N ASP A 449 4.69 -26.52 -6.12
CA ASP A 449 5.08 -25.38 -5.27
C ASP A 449 3.87 -24.66 -4.62
N GLY A 450 2.68 -25.25 -4.76
CA GLY A 450 1.46 -24.82 -4.06
C GLY A 450 0.71 -23.66 -4.72
N TYR A 451 1.09 -23.24 -5.93
CA TYR A 451 0.31 -22.30 -6.75
C TYR A 451 -0.51 -23.02 -7.83
N THR A 452 -1.67 -22.45 -8.20
CA THR A 452 -2.41 -22.90 -9.40
C THR A 452 -1.68 -22.49 -10.68
N MET A 453 -2.00 -23.10 -11.83
CA MET A 453 -1.43 -22.66 -13.12
C MET A 453 -1.73 -21.19 -13.42
N LEU A 454 -2.93 -20.70 -13.10
CA LEU A 454 -3.25 -19.27 -13.22
C LEU A 454 -2.31 -18.41 -12.38
N GLU A 455 -2.07 -18.78 -11.12
CA GLU A 455 -1.12 -18.03 -10.30
C GLU A 455 0.30 -18.11 -10.84
N LYS A 456 0.73 -19.26 -11.40
CA LYS A 456 2.02 -19.39 -12.08
C LYS A 456 2.13 -18.43 -13.26
N TYR A 457 1.08 -18.30 -14.06
CA TYR A 457 1.03 -17.30 -15.13
C TYR A 457 1.15 -15.89 -14.57
N LEU A 458 0.29 -15.51 -13.61
CA LEU A 458 0.30 -14.17 -13.01
C LEU A 458 1.64 -13.78 -12.38
N ASN A 459 2.36 -14.76 -11.82
CA ASN A 459 3.68 -14.58 -11.21
C ASN A 459 4.83 -14.55 -12.23
N SER A 460 4.58 -14.95 -13.48
CA SER A 460 5.57 -14.92 -14.57
C SER A 460 5.59 -13.61 -15.36
N ILE A 461 4.63 -12.71 -15.11
CA ILE A 461 4.55 -11.39 -15.77
C ILE A 461 5.56 -10.45 -15.08
N GLU A 462 6.53 -9.96 -15.86
CA GLU A 462 7.64 -9.10 -15.43
C GLU A 462 7.70 -7.74 -16.14
#